data_AF-A0A1F8S2Q6-F1
#
_entry.id   AF-A0A1F8S2Q6-F1
#
_cell.length_a   1.000
_cell.length_b   1.000
_cell.length_c   1.000
_cell.angle_alpha   90.00
_cell.angle_beta   90.00
_cell.angle_gamma   90.00
#
_symmetry.space_group_name_H-M   'P 1'
#
loop_
_entity.id
_entity.type
_entity.pdbx_description
1 polymer ?
#
loop_
_entity_poly.entity_id
_entity_poly.type
_entity_poly.pdbx_seq_one_letter_code
_entity_poly.pdbx_strand_id
1 'polypeptide(L)'
;MALGAATRAGRETAGTGKAVEPEALVATWWFDAGPSGDPYSATVRFSGRRVGVLGSPKAADSFTKDEIVDGIVPGTGPVSITTWVYGLQPGEWDVDADVVHVSGGGAGGRPAFRSRPGGIQSAPPASWSWRRWAIATREVAPVRTRWALLAPMAMQPAVLPGIYTALAIVGFVAALGLQAFVLAGRDMDVGQPLAASVIALLAGLVGAKAWYAVLHPGESLIRGGWAVDGFLVVAPLVAAALLYAWDLPVGVVLDATAPGIFFAVALGRVGCFVTGCCAGQCTASRWGIWSSDRRVGARRIPAQLIESGAGLVIGIVSLALVLAAAVPLDGGVFVVAFAAYAVIRQLLLRLRAERRKSYRTLPITAVAAGVVVAVVAALSALQSA
;
A
#
# COMPACT_ATOMS: atom_id res chain seq x y z
N MET A 1 53.25 -28.84 -28.73
CA MET A 1 53.42 -29.56 -30.02
C MET A 1 52.14 -30.33 -30.26
N ALA A 2 51.25 -30.05 -31.21
CA ALA A 2 51.15 -29.13 -32.35
C ALA A 2 49.63 -28.80 -32.51
N LEU A 3 49.21 -27.54 -32.70
CA LEU A 3 48.79 -26.92 -33.99
C LEU A 3 47.83 -27.83 -34.81
N GLY A 4 46.64 -27.44 -35.28
CA GLY A 4 45.97 -26.15 -35.51
C GLY A 4 44.94 -26.34 -36.66
N ALA A 5 44.07 -25.35 -36.90
CA ALA A 5 43.08 -25.20 -38.00
C ALA A 5 41.69 -25.85 -37.77
N ALA A 6 40.54 -25.23 -38.07
CA ALA A 6 40.21 -23.91 -38.60
C ALA A 6 38.75 -23.53 -38.29
N THR A 7 38.58 -22.33 -37.76
CA THR A 7 37.59 -21.28 -38.11
C THR A 7 36.43 -21.64 -39.06
N ARG A 8 35.20 -21.56 -38.52
CA ARG A 8 34.05 -20.96 -39.23
C ARG A 8 33.35 -19.97 -38.31
N ALA A 9 33.72 -18.71 -38.48
CA ALA A 9 33.04 -17.56 -37.91
C ALA A 9 31.65 -17.44 -38.55
N GLY A 10 30.61 -17.79 -37.79
CA GLY A 10 29.26 -17.32 -38.04
C GLY A 10 29.23 -15.83 -37.74
N ARG A 11 29.15 -15.03 -38.79
CA ARG A 11 29.03 -13.58 -38.76
C ARG A 11 27.67 -13.25 -38.13
N GLU A 12 27.62 -13.10 -36.81
CA GLU A 12 26.51 -12.41 -36.16
C GLU A 12 26.53 -10.98 -36.66
N THR A 13 25.64 -10.70 -37.62
CA THR A 13 25.26 -9.34 -37.96
C THR A 13 24.74 -8.70 -36.69
N ALA A 14 25.57 -7.85 -36.10
CA ALA A 14 25.18 -6.85 -35.13
C ALA A 14 24.12 -5.96 -35.77
N GLY A 15 22.87 -6.43 -35.72
CA GLY A 15 21.72 -5.59 -35.86
C GLY A 15 21.75 -4.66 -34.67
N THR A 16 22.13 -3.40 -34.91
CA THR A 16 21.75 -2.27 -34.08
C THR A 16 20.23 -2.21 -34.04
N GLY A 17 19.64 -3.07 -33.22
CA GLY A 17 18.24 -3.02 -32.86
C GLY A 17 18.06 -1.74 -32.07
N LYS A 18 17.49 -0.72 -32.71
CA LYS A 18 16.95 0.45 -32.04
C LYS A 18 16.26 -0.04 -30.76
N ALA A 19 16.72 0.48 -29.62
CA ALA A 19 16.04 0.28 -28.35
C ALA A 19 14.56 0.61 -28.58
N VAL A 20 13.71 -0.41 -28.57
CA VAL A 20 12.27 -0.22 -28.48
C VAL A 20 12.10 0.46 -27.15
N GLU A 21 11.93 1.78 -27.15
CA GLU A 21 11.60 2.53 -25.95
C GLU A 21 10.44 1.78 -25.31
N PRO A 22 10.62 1.23 -24.08
CA PRO A 22 9.63 0.30 -23.55
C PRO A 22 8.38 1.12 -23.28
N GLU A 23 7.40 1.01 -24.16
CA GLU A 23 6.07 1.51 -23.92
C GLU A 23 5.26 0.45 -23.20
N ALA A 24 4.31 0.92 -22.41
CA ALA A 24 3.39 0.10 -21.67
C ALA A 24 1.97 0.57 -21.91
N LEU A 25 1.05 -0.37 -21.85
CA LEU A 25 -0.37 -0.12 -21.85
C LEU A 25 -0.93 -0.48 -20.48
N VAL A 26 -1.83 0.37 -19.97
CA VAL A 26 -2.56 0.11 -18.73
C VAL A 26 -4.04 0.11 -19.03
N ALA A 27 -4.67 -0.98 -18.64
CA ALA A 27 -6.02 -1.31 -19.00
C ALA A 27 -6.79 -1.75 -17.76
N THR A 28 -7.96 -1.15 -17.50
CA THR A 28 -8.84 -1.57 -16.39
C THR A 28 -10.23 -1.96 -16.89
N TRP A 29 -10.65 -3.17 -16.52
CA TRP A 29 -11.93 -3.76 -16.89
C TRP A 29 -12.66 -4.21 -15.63
N TRP A 30 -13.98 -4.36 -15.70
CA TRP A 30 -14.75 -4.84 -14.55
C TRP A 30 -15.76 -5.93 -14.91
N PHE A 31 -16.06 -6.77 -13.93
CA PHE A 31 -17.10 -7.79 -14.00
C PHE A 31 -17.82 -7.85 -12.64
N ASP A 32 -19.04 -8.38 -12.60
CA ASP A 32 -19.73 -8.59 -11.33
C ASP A 32 -19.10 -9.77 -10.58
N ALA A 33 -19.12 -9.82 -9.24
CA ALA A 33 -18.65 -10.98 -8.49
C ALA A 33 -19.67 -12.13 -8.44
N GLY A 34 -20.91 -11.87 -8.84
CA GLY A 34 -22.05 -12.78 -8.73
C GLY A 34 -22.75 -12.61 -7.38
N PRO A 35 -24.02 -13.00 -7.25
CA PRO A 35 -24.82 -12.67 -6.07
C PRO A 35 -24.55 -13.60 -4.87
N SER A 36 -24.14 -14.84 -5.09
CA SER A 36 -23.94 -15.85 -4.05
C SER A 36 -23.03 -16.98 -4.52
N GLY A 37 -22.44 -17.70 -3.56
CA GLY A 37 -21.54 -18.82 -3.77
C GLY A 37 -20.36 -18.78 -2.81
N ASP A 38 -19.47 -19.76 -2.95
CA ASP A 38 -18.20 -19.79 -2.24
C ASP A 38 -17.18 -18.84 -2.89
N PRO A 39 -16.15 -18.38 -2.14
CA PRO A 39 -15.06 -17.63 -2.72
C PRO A 39 -14.34 -18.40 -3.83
N TYR A 40 -14.02 -17.70 -4.93
CA TYR A 40 -13.42 -18.29 -6.12
C TYR A 40 -12.28 -17.44 -6.66
N SER A 41 -11.58 -18.00 -7.65
CA SER A 41 -10.55 -17.33 -8.43
C SER A 41 -10.99 -17.22 -9.89
N ALA A 42 -10.77 -16.07 -10.52
CA ALA A 42 -11.12 -15.83 -11.91
C ALA A 42 -9.87 -15.54 -12.73
N THR A 43 -9.81 -16.09 -13.93
CA THR A 43 -8.83 -15.72 -14.96
C THR A 43 -9.49 -14.78 -15.95
N VAL A 44 -8.97 -13.56 -16.03
CA VAL A 44 -9.39 -12.54 -17.00
C VAL A 44 -8.34 -12.44 -18.08
N ARG A 45 -8.72 -12.75 -19.31
CA ARG A 45 -7.86 -12.66 -20.49
C ARG A 45 -8.02 -11.30 -21.13
N PHE A 46 -6.95 -10.52 -21.16
CA PHE A 46 -6.87 -9.29 -21.93
C PHE A 46 -6.29 -9.61 -23.31
N SER A 47 -6.96 -9.13 -24.36
CA SER A 47 -6.48 -9.21 -25.74
C SER A 47 -6.42 -7.81 -26.32
N GLY A 48 -5.34 -7.47 -27.01
CA GLY A 48 -5.22 -6.17 -27.65
C GLY A 48 -4.73 -6.24 -29.08
N ARG A 49 -5.18 -5.30 -29.90
CA ARG A 49 -4.76 -5.12 -31.29
C ARG A 49 -4.43 -3.66 -31.55
N ARG A 50 -3.31 -3.40 -32.20
CA ARG A 50 -2.89 -2.04 -32.52
C ARG A 50 -3.74 -1.46 -33.65
N VAL A 51 -4.19 -0.23 -33.46
CA VAL A 51 -5.02 0.52 -34.41
C VAL A 51 -4.14 1.20 -35.46
N GLY A 52 -4.63 1.30 -36.69
CA GLY A 52 -3.96 2.07 -37.75
C GLY A 52 -2.70 1.42 -38.33
N VAL A 53 -2.53 0.10 -38.21
CA VAL A 53 -1.41 -0.62 -38.81
C VAL A 53 -1.54 -0.60 -40.34
N LEU A 54 -0.53 -0.05 -41.02
CA LEU A 54 -0.44 -0.08 -42.48
C LEU A 54 0.08 -1.44 -42.96
N GLY A 55 -0.70 -2.15 -43.76
CA GLY A 55 -0.39 -3.49 -44.26
C GLY A 55 -0.87 -4.60 -43.31
N SER A 56 -0.30 -5.80 -43.45
CA SER A 56 -0.70 -6.94 -42.62
C SER A 56 -0.20 -6.77 -41.17
N PRO A 57 -1.06 -6.95 -40.14
CA PRO A 57 -0.65 -6.91 -38.74
C PRO A 57 0.47 -7.91 -38.45
N LYS A 58 1.48 -7.49 -37.70
CA LYS A 58 2.58 -8.35 -37.25
C LYS A 58 2.27 -8.90 -35.86
N ALA A 59 3.03 -9.91 -35.43
CA ALA A 59 2.93 -10.45 -34.07
C ALA A 59 3.07 -9.36 -32.99
N ALA A 60 3.89 -8.33 -33.23
CA ALA A 60 4.10 -7.19 -32.33
C ALA A 60 2.94 -6.19 -32.29
N ASP A 61 1.93 -6.31 -33.16
CA ASP A 61 0.72 -5.48 -33.20
C ASP A 61 -0.46 -6.15 -32.48
N SER A 62 -0.21 -7.24 -31.74
CA SER A 62 -1.20 -7.95 -30.95
C SER A 62 -0.63 -8.42 -29.62
N PHE A 63 -1.45 -8.53 -28.59
CA PHE A 63 -1.06 -9.20 -27.35
C PHE A 63 -2.22 -10.00 -26.76
N THR A 64 -1.87 -11.00 -25.95
CA THR A 64 -2.79 -11.69 -25.04
C THR A 64 -2.12 -11.82 -23.70
N LYS A 65 -2.85 -11.49 -22.62
CA LYS A 65 -2.35 -11.59 -21.25
C LYS A 65 -3.45 -12.07 -20.32
N ASP A 66 -3.18 -13.15 -19.60
CA ASP A 66 -4.08 -13.68 -18.60
C ASP A 66 -3.71 -13.13 -17.21
N GLU A 67 -4.70 -12.62 -16.50
CA GLU A 67 -4.57 -12.15 -15.13
C GLU A 67 -5.45 -12.99 -14.22
N ILE A 68 -4.84 -13.56 -13.19
CA ILE A 68 -5.56 -14.35 -12.18
C ILE A 68 -5.88 -13.45 -10.99
N VAL A 69 -7.16 -13.44 -10.60
CA VAL A 69 -7.69 -12.76 -9.41
C VAL A 69 -8.19 -13.81 -8.45
N ASP A 70 -7.51 -13.93 -7.31
CA ASP A 70 -7.89 -14.86 -6.25
C ASP A 70 -8.79 -14.18 -5.21
N GLY A 71 -9.55 -15.00 -4.46
CA GLY A 71 -10.29 -14.53 -3.29
C GLY A 71 -11.45 -13.59 -3.61
N ILE A 72 -12.07 -13.77 -4.79
CA ILE A 72 -13.30 -13.07 -5.14
C ILE A 72 -14.42 -13.63 -4.27
N VAL A 73 -15.13 -12.76 -3.56
CA VAL A 73 -16.24 -13.15 -2.68
C VAL A 73 -17.55 -12.76 -3.37
N PRO A 74 -18.42 -13.70 -3.74
CA PRO A 74 -19.76 -13.37 -4.25
C PRO A 74 -20.50 -12.41 -3.31
N GLY A 75 -21.31 -11.50 -3.88
CA GLY A 75 -22.03 -10.47 -3.14
C GLY A 75 -21.22 -9.20 -2.89
N THR A 76 -19.95 -9.13 -3.33
CA THR A 76 -19.16 -7.87 -3.28
C THR A 76 -19.62 -6.84 -4.31
N GLY A 77 -20.42 -7.23 -5.30
CA GLY A 77 -20.79 -6.40 -6.44
C GLY A 77 -19.65 -6.29 -7.46
N PRO A 78 -19.45 -5.12 -8.11
CA PRO A 78 -18.52 -4.99 -9.23
C PRO A 78 -17.05 -5.08 -8.76
N VAL A 79 -16.29 -5.93 -9.46
CA VAL A 79 -14.86 -6.16 -9.28
C VAL A 79 -14.14 -5.61 -10.51
N SER A 80 -13.20 -4.70 -10.31
CA SER A 80 -12.32 -4.21 -11.36
C SER A 80 -10.95 -4.87 -11.31
N ILE A 81 -10.35 -5.09 -12.46
CA ILE A 81 -9.00 -5.60 -12.63
C ILE A 81 -8.21 -4.70 -13.56
N THR A 82 -7.03 -4.28 -13.13
CA THR A 82 -6.08 -3.48 -13.89
C THR A 82 -4.90 -4.35 -14.30
N THR A 83 -4.56 -4.32 -15.59
CA THR A 83 -3.37 -4.97 -16.13
C THR A 83 -2.37 -3.95 -16.69
N TRP A 84 -1.10 -4.33 -16.66
CA TRP A 84 0.01 -3.62 -17.29
C TRP A 84 0.65 -4.55 -18.33
N VAL A 85 0.73 -4.09 -19.56
CA VAL A 85 1.40 -4.82 -20.65
C VAL A 85 2.59 -3.98 -21.09
N TYR A 86 3.79 -4.48 -20.85
CA TYR A 86 5.05 -3.77 -21.14
C TYR A 86 5.68 -4.27 -22.45
N GLY A 87 6.47 -3.43 -23.10
CA GLY A 87 7.20 -3.78 -24.32
C GLY A 87 6.33 -3.76 -25.58
N LEU A 88 5.26 -2.97 -25.58
CA LEU A 88 4.37 -2.81 -26.73
C LEU A 88 4.92 -1.78 -27.71
N GLN A 89 4.48 -1.87 -28.97
CA GLN A 89 4.72 -0.82 -29.95
C GLN A 89 3.91 0.44 -29.62
N PRO A 90 4.49 1.64 -29.82
CA PRO A 90 3.79 2.90 -29.60
C PRO A 90 2.53 3.04 -30.44
N GLY A 91 1.45 3.53 -29.83
CA GLY A 91 0.23 3.89 -30.53
C GLY A 91 -1.04 3.67 -29.73
N GLU A 92 -2.13 3.54 -30.45
CA GLU A 92 -3.45 3.24 -29.91
C GLU A 92 -3.78 1.76 -30.11
N TRP A 93 -4.43 1.18 -29.11
CA TRP A 93 -4.73 -0.24 -29.07
C TRP A 93 -6.18 -0.45 -28.69
N ASP A 94 -6.90 -1.21 -29.51
CA ASP A 94 -8.19 -1.77 -29.12
C ASP A 94 -7.91 -2.90 -28.15
N VAL A 95 -8.49 -2.83 -26.96
CA VAL A 95 -8.28 -3.81 -25.89
C VAL A 95 -9.64 -4.34 -25.45
N ASP A 96 -9.74 -5.65 -25.40
CA ASP A 96 -10.87 -6.38 -24.86
C ASP A 96 -10.41 -7.21 -23.66
N ALA A 97 -11.33 -7.49 -22.74
CA ALA A 97 -11.06 -8.39 -21.63
C ALA A 97 -12.23 -9.36 -21.46
N ASP A 98 -11.92 -10.64 -21.26
CA ASP A 98 -12.91 -11.68 -21.09
C ASP A 98 -12.63 -12.50 -19.84
N VAL A 99 -13.68 -12.85 -19.09
CA VAL A 99 -13.57 -13.85 -18.01
C VAL A 99 -13.62 -15.24 -18.65
N VAL A 100 -12.47 -15.93 -18.66
CA VAL A 100 -12.29 -17.20 -19.41
C VAL A 100 -12.31 -18.44 -18.53
N HIS A 101 -11.92 -18.33 -17.26
CA HIS A 101 -11.89 -19.46 -16.33
C HIS A 101 -12.25 -19.03 -14.92
N VAL A 102 -13.06 -19.83 -14.24
CA VAL A 102 -13.44 -19.66 -12.83
C VAL A 102 -13.14 -20.96 -12.11
N SER A 103 -12.28 -20.92 -11.10
CA SER A 103 -11.89 -22.07 -10.29
C SER A 103 -12.12 -21.79 -8.81
N GLY A 104 -12.61 -22.78 -8.07
CA GLY A 104 -12.90 -22.65 -6.64
C GLY A 104 -14.40 -22.46 -6.38
N GLY A 105 -14.88 -23.24 -5.42
CA GLY A 105 -16.27 -23.42 -5.05
C GLY A 105 -16.49 -24.87 -4.66
N GLY A 106 -16.99 -25.14 -3.45
CA GLY A 106 -17.22 -26.50 -2.99
C GLY A 106 -18.09 -27.29 -3.97
N ALA A 107 -17.99 -28.62 -3.95
CA ALA A 107 -18.58 -29.56 -4.91
C ALA A 107 -20.13 -29.51 -5.09
N GLY A 108 -20.82 -28.51 -4.54
CA GLY A 108 -22.27 -28.32 -4.66
C GLY A 108 -22.74 -26.90 -5.02
N GLY A 109 -21.85 -25.92 -5.19
CA GLY A 109 -22.24 -24.52 -5.43
C GLY A 109 -21.68 -23.98 -6.75
N ARG A 110 -22.41 -24.13 -7.86
CA ARG A 110 -22.11 -23.32 -9.07
C ARG A 110 -22.34 -21.86 -8.67
N PRO A 111 -21.36 -20.94 -8.80
CA PRO A 111 -21.62 -19.53 -8.58
C PRO A 111 -22.80 -19.14 -9.47
N ALA A 112 -23.78 -18.41 -8.93
CA ALA A 112 -24.97 -17.95 -9.66
C ALA A 112 -24.64 -16.87 -10.71
N PHE A 113 -23.38 -16.82 -11.16
CA PHE A 113 -23.06 -16.36 -12.49
C PHE A 113 -23.79 -17.26 -13.48
N ARG A 114 -24.60 -16.66 -14.37
CA ARG A 114 -25.09 -17.36 -15.56
C ARG A 114 -23.92 -17.58 -16.54
N SER A 115 -22.84 -18.20 -16.10
CA SER A 115 -21.82 -18.75 -16.99
C SER A 115 -22.37 -20.10 -17.44
N ARG A 116 -22.84 -20.17 -18.69
CA ARG A 116 -22.84 -21.44 -19.40
C ARG A 116 -21.43 -22.04 -19.22
N PRO A 117 -21.28 -23.32 -18.84
CA PRO A 117 -19.96 -23.93 -18.82
C PRO A 117 -19.34 -23.78 -20.22
N GLY A 118 -18.26 -23.00 -20.33
CA GLY A 118 -17.61 -22.63 -21.61
C GLY A 118 -17.99 -21.26 -22.22
N GLY A 119 -18.78 -20.43 -21.56
CA GLY A 119 -19.14 -19.09 -22.06
C GLY A 119 -18.11 -18.02 -21.72
N ILE A 120 -17.34 -17.58 -22.71
CA ILE A 120 -16.52 -16.36 -22.65
C ILE A 120 -17.45 -15.18 -22.34
N GLN A 121 -17.13 -14.37 -21.33
CA GLN A 121 -17.88 -13.16 -21.01
C GLN A 121 -17.03 -11.92 -21.16
N SER A 122 -17.42 -11.07 -22.09
CA SER A 122 -16.81 -9.76 -22.29
C SER A 122 -17.05 -8.86 -21.08
N ALA A 123 -15.95 -8.38 -20.51
CA ALA A 123 -15.95 -7.35 -19.48
C ALA A 123 -15.98 -5.98 -20.16
N PRO A 124 -16.76 -5.01 -19.65
CA PRO A 124 -16.67 -3.62 -20.09
C PRO A 124 -15.43 -2.90 -19.49
N PRO A 125 -14.90 -1.87 -20.17
CA PRO A 125 -13.84 -1.04 -19.63
C PRO A 125 -14.35 -0.26 -18.42
N ALA A 126 -13.52 -0.22 -17.38
CA ALA A 126 -13.85 0.40 -16.11
C ALA A 126 -13.34 1.84 -16.03
N SER A 127 -14.13 2.69 -15.39
CA SER A 127 -13.78 4.02 -14.93
C SER A 127 -14.26 4.20 -13.48
N TRP A 128 -13.91 5.33 -12.87
CA TRP A 128 -14.26 5.59 -11.48
C TRP A 128 -15.03 6.90 -11.33
N SER A 129 -16.17 6.82 -10.64
CA SER A 129 -16.94 8.00 -10.26
C SER A 129 -16.62 8.39 -8.82
N TRP A 130 -15.84 9.46 -8.64
CA TRP A 130 -15.54 10.01 -7.31
C TRP A 130 -16.78 10.51 -6.56
N ARG A 131 -17.80 11.00 -7.29
CA ARG A 131 -19.06 11.49 -6.70
C ARG A 131 -19.94 10.35 -6.18
N ARG A 132 -20.01 9.22 -6.91
CA ARG A 132 -20.84 8.07 -6.53
C ARG A 132 -20.09 7.03 -5.70
N TRP A 133 -18.77 7.16 -5.59
CA TRP A 133 -17.86 6.16 -5.01
C TRP A 133 -18.12 4.76 -5.59
N ALA A 134 -18.22 4.68 -6.91
CA ALA A 134 -18.59 3.46 -7.61
C ALA A 134 -17.85 3.33 -8.95
N ILE A 135 -17.66 2.08 -9.38
CA ILE A 135 -17.24 1.79 -10.75
C ILE A 135 -18.31 2.33 -11.70
N ALA A 136 -17.84 2.99 -12.76
CA ALA A 136 -18.65 3.37 -13.90
C ALA A 136 -18.10 2.69 -15.17
N THR A 137 -18.96 2.34 -16.10
CA THR A 137 -18.54 1.82 -17.40
C THR A 137 -18.08 2.97 -18.29
N ARG A 138 -16.87 2.86 -18.85
CA ARG A 138 -16.37 3.80 -19.86
C ARG A 138 -16.90 3.38 -21.24
N GLU A 139 -17.01 4.32 -22.17
CA GLU A 139 -17.18 3.97 -23.59
C GLU A 139 -15.94 3.21 -24.10
N VAL A 140 -16.18 2.24 -24.97
CA VAL A 140 -15.11 1.47 -25.62
C VAL A 140 -14.38 2.40 -26.57
N ALA A 141 -13.09 2.61 -26.33
CA ALA A 141 -12.23 3.46 -27.14
C ALA A 141 -10.79 2.92 -27.09
N PRO A 142 -9.98 3.17 -28.14
CA PRO A 142 -8.59 2.75 -28.15
C PRO A 142 -7.82 3.29 -26.94
N VAL A 143 -6.97 2.44 -26.35
CA VAL A 143 -6.10 2.78 -25.23
C VAL A 143 -4.73 3.15 -25.78
N ARG A 144 -4.29 4.37 -25.46
CA ARG A 144 -2.97 4.84 -25.84
C ARG A 144 -1.90 4.29 -24.92
N THR A 145 -0.81 3.81 -25.52
CA THR A 145 0.40 3.44 -24.79
C THR A 145 1.06 4.65 -24.14
N ARG A 146 1.91 4.38 -23.14
CA ARG A 146 2.66 5.39 -22.38
C ARG A 146 4.06 4.88 -22.10
N TRP A 147 4.96 5.79 -21.76
CA TRP A 147 6.29 5.40 -21.33
C TRP A 147 6.23 4.44 -20.14
N ALA A 148 6.93 3.30 -20.20
CA ALA A 148 6.81 2.23 -19.22
C ALA A 148 7.07 2.68 -17.78
N LEU A 149 7.95 3.66 -17.59
CA LEU A 149 8.26 4.20 -16.26
C LEU A 149 7.08 4.98 -15.64
N LEU A 150 6.15 5.48 -16.47
CA LEU A 150 4.93 6.17 -16.02
C LEU A 150 3.72 5.23 -15.92
N ALA A 151 3.86 3.97 -16.32
CA ALA A 151 2.76 3.00 -16.29
C ALA A 151 2.17 2.76 -14.88
N PRO A 152 2.98 2.72 -13.81
CA PRO A 152 2.45 2.62 -12.45
C PRO A 152 1.62 3.83 -12.01
N MET A 153 1.79 4.99 -12.64
CA MET A 153 1.05 6.24 -12.34
C MET A 153 -0.22 6.39 -13.18
N ALA A 154 -0.59 5.41 -13.99
CA ALA A 154 -1.89 5.40 -14.64
C ALA A 154 -3.01 5.46 -13.60
N MET A 155 -4.08 6.21 -13.87
CA MET A 155 -5.23 6.28 -12.98
C MET A 155 -5.96 4.93 -12.94
N GLN A 156 -6.01 4.30 -11.77
CA GLN A 156 -6.86 3.13 -11.54
C GLN A 156 -8.12 3.53 -10.74
N PRO A 157 -9.19 2.73 -10.80
CA PRO A 157 -10.40 3.04 -10.04
C PRO A 157 -10.14 3.14 -8.54
N ALA A 158 -10.68 4.20 -7.93
CA ALA A 158 -10.45 4.65 -6.55
C ALA A 158 -8.98 4.81 -6.13
N VAL A 159 -8.06 4.97 -7.09
CA VAL A 159 -6.64 5.27 -6.80
C VAL A 159 -6.32 6.69 -7.22
N LEU A 160 -5.70 7.46 -6.31
CA LEU A 160 -5.10 8.75 -6.60
C LEU A 160 -3.58 8.66 -6.41
N PRO A 161 -2.79 8.51 -7.49
CA PRO A 161 -1.34 8.45 -7.39
C PRO A 161 -0.76 9.70 -6.69
N GLY A 162 0.22 9.52 -5.80
CA GLY A 162 0.93 10.62 -5.13
C GLY A 162 0.24 11.21 -3.89
N ILE A 163 -1.06 10.98 -3.67
CA ILE A 163 -1.78 11.55 -2.51
C ILE A 163 -1.21 11.10 -1.16
N TYR A 164 -0.73 9.84 -1.09
CA TYR A 164 -0.10 9.32 0.12
C TYR A 164 1.11 10.16 0.54
N THR A 165 1.99 10.52 -0.39
CA THR A 165 3.18 11.32 -0.10
C THR A 165 2.79 12.72 0.37
N ALA A 166 1.81 13.34 -0.29
CA ALA A 166 1.30 14.65 0.11
C ALA A 166 0.73 14.62 1.55
N LEU A 167 -0.14 13.65 1.85
CA LEU A 167 -0.73 13.50 3.19
C LEU A 167 0.29 13.12 4.25
N ALA A 168 1.32 12.34 3.91
CA ALA A 168 2.41 12.01 4.82
C ALA A 168 3.22 13.27 5.18
N ILE A 169 3.54 14.12 4.21
CA ILE A 169 4.23 15.41 4.45
C ILE A 169 3.37 16.31 5.34
N VAL A 170 2.08 16.45 5.02
CA VAL A 170 1.14 17.23 5.86
C VAL A 170 1.07 16.65 7.27
N GLY A 171 1.02 15.33 7.41
CA GLY A 171 1.02 14.65 8.70
C GLY A 171 2.29 14.92 9.50
N PHE A 172 3.48 14.87 8.89
CA PHE A 172 4.74 15.18 9.57
C PHE A 172 4.83 16.64 10.00
N VAL A 173 4.44 17.58 9.13
CA VAL A 173 4.41 19.01 9.47
C VAL A 173 3.42 19.28 10.61
N ALA A 174 2.22 18.70 10.55
CA ALA A 174 1.22 18.83 11.60
C ALA A 174 1.71 18.22 12.93
N ALA A 175 2.40 17.09 12.89
CA ALA A 175 2.94 16.44 14.08
C ALA A 175 4.01 17.29 14.76
N LEU A 176 4.97 17.82 13.99
CA LEU A 176 6.02 18.70 14.50
C LEU A 176 5.43 20.03 15.00
N GLY A 177 4.49 20.61 14.26
CA GLY A 177 3.80 21.84 14.67
C GLY A 177 3.01 21.67 15.97
N LEU A 178 2.35 20.53 16.15
CA LEU A 178 1.62 20.23 17.38
C LEU A 178 2.56 19.96 18.56
N GLN A 179 3.66 19.24 18.34
CA GLN A 179 4.70 19.07 19.35
C GLN A 179 5.25 20.44 19.79
N ALA A 180 5.57 21.31 18.83
CA ALA A 180 6.05 22.67 19.10
C ALA A 180 5.04 23.49 19.92
N PHE A 181 3.76 23.46 19.54
CA PHE A 181 2.69 24.14 20.26
C PHE A 181 2.57 23.66 21.71
N VAL A 182 2.60 22.34 21.92
CA VAL A 182 2.45 21.72 23.23
C VAL A 182 3.67 21.98 24.14
N LEU A 183 4.89 22.02 23.58
CA LEU A 183 6.11 22.34 24.32
C LEU A 183 6.20 23.83 24.66
N ALA A 184 5.86 24.71 23.70
CA ALA A 184 5.84 26.16 23.93
C ALA A 184 4.83 26.55 25.01
N GLY A 185 3.67 25.88 25.07
CA GLY A 185 2.68 26.07 26.14
C GLY A 185 3.13 25.58 27.52
N ARG A 186 4.29 24.91 27.62
CA ARG A 186 4.94 24.50 28.87
C ARG A 186 6.23 25.29 29.16
N ASP A 187 6.46 26.40 28.46
CA ASP A 187 7.67 27.22 28.60
C ASP A 187 8.98 26.44 28.38
N MET A 188 8.95 25.38 27.55
CA MET A 188 10.12 24.57 27.20
C MET A 188 10.77 25.04 25.91
N ASP A 189 12.09 24.86 25.80
CA ASP A 189 12.78 25.03 24.51
C ASP A 189 12.22 24.03 23.48
N VAL A 190 11.92 24.54 22.29
CA VAL A 190 11.32 23.76 21.20
C VAL A 190 12.39 23.26 20.23
N GLY A 191 13.54 23.94 20.14
CA GLY A 191 14.57 23.70 19.13
C GLY A 191 15.16 22.29 19.20
N GLN A 192 15.74 21.93 20.35
CA GLN A 192 16.38 20.61 20.51
C GLN A 192 15.37 19.45 20.44
N PRO A 193 14.19 19.52 21.10
CA PRO A 193 13.16 18.47 20.95
C PRO A 193 12.69 18.25 19.51
N LEU A 194 12.47 19.31 18.73
CA LEU A 194 12.09 19.16 17.32
C LEU A 194 13.22 18.57 16.48
N ALA A 195 14.48 18.96 16.75
CA ALA A 195 15.63 18.37 16.07
C ALA A 195 15.72 16.86 16.34
N ALA A 196 15.50 16.43 17.58
CA ALA A 196 15.44 15.01 17.95
C ALA A 196 14.33 14.29 17.17
N SER A 197 13.12 14.88 17.11
CA SER A 197 12.00 14.33 16.34
C SER A 197 12.32 14.19 14.85
N VAL A 198 12.92 15.20 14.22
CA VAL A 198 13.29 15.14 12.79
C VAL A 198 14.33 14.04 12.54
N ILE A 199 15.36 13.94 13.36
CA ILE A 199 16.37 12.87 13.24
C ILE A 199 15.73 11.50 13.43
N ALA A 200 14.86 11.36 14.43
CA ALA A 200 14.11 10.13 14.68
C ALA A 200 13.19 9.73 13.52
N LEU A 201 12.51 10.69 12.87
CA LEU A 201 11.69 10.44 11.68
C LEU A 201 12.55 9.93 10.51
N LEU A 202 13.70 10.55 10.26
CA LEU A 202 14.64 10.12 9.21
C LEU A 202 15.20 8.72 9.50
N ALA A 203 15.63 8.47 10.74
CA ALA A 203 16.09 7.15 11.17
C ALA A 203 14.97 6.10 11.08
N GLY A 204 13.73 6.48 11.40
CA GLY A 204 12.55 5.63 11.23
C GLY A 204 12.31 5.23 9.78
N LEU A 205 12.49 6.14 8.82
CA LEU A 205 12.39 5.80 7.39
C LEU A 205 13.46 4.79 7.00
N VAL A 206 14.71 4.99 7.43
CA VAL A 206 15.79 4.01 7.23
C VAL A 206 15.42 2.66 7.84
N GLY A 207 14.88 2.66 9.07
CA GLY A 207 14.38 1.49 9.76
C GLY A 207 13.28 0.75 8.99
N ALA A 208 12.28 1.47 8.45
CA ALA A 208 11.23 0.87 7.64
C ALA A 208 11.76 0.21 6.37
N LYS A 209 12.81 0.77 5.78
CA LYS A 209 13.44 0.23 4.59
C LYS A 209 14.26 -1.02 4.90
N ALA A 210 15.09 -0.96 5.93
CA ALA A 210 15.89 -2.08 6.40
C ALA A 210 14.99 -3.26 6.80
N TRP A 211 13.91 -2.98 7.54
CA TRP A 211 12.95 -4.01 7.94
C TRP A 211 12.24 -4.65 6.75
N TYR A 212 11.92 -3.88 5.71
CA TYR A 212 11.37 -4.44 4.47
C TYR A 212 12.35 -5.38 3.78
N ALA A 213 13.61 -4.97 3.67
CA ALA A 213 14.67 -5.75 3.03
C ALA A 213 14.91 -7.09 3.74
N VAL A 214 14.86 -7.10 5.07
CA VAL A 214 14.94 -8.34 5.87
C VAL A 214 13.75 -9.27 5.58
N LEU A 215 12.54 -8.72 5.42
CA LEU A 215 11.35 -9.51 5.12
C LEU A 215 11.31 -10.01 3.66
N HIS A 216 12.00 -9.33 2.73
CA HIS A 216 11.98 -9.62 1.30
C HIS A 216 13.40 -9.62 0.71
N PRO A 217 14.27 -10.58 1.09
CA PRO A 217 15.70 -10.57 0.73
C PRO A 217 15.98 -10.69 -0.77
N GLY A 218 15.01 -11.13 -1.57
CA GLY A 218 15.12 -11.25 -3.03
C GLY A 218 14.66 -10.01 -3.81
N GLU A 219 14.17 -8.98 -3.13
CA GLU A 219 13.66 -7.77 -3.80
C GLU A 219 14.69 -6.63 -3.79
N SER A 220 14.62 -5.77 -4.80
CA SER A 220 15.49 -4.59 -4.89
C SER A 220 15.30 -3.70 -3.65
N LEU A 221 16.40 -3.36 -2.97
CA LEU A 221 16.34 -2.40 -1.88
C LEU A 221 15.80 -1.06 -2.37
N ILE A 222 16.20 -0.58 -3.54
CA ILE A 222 15.77 0.75 -4.01
C ILE A 222 14.32 0.74 -4.48
N ARG A 223 13.92 -0.25 -5.29
CA ARG A 223 12.57 -0.32 -5.90
C ARG A 223 11.53 -1.07 -5.07
N GLY A 224 11.96 -1.79 -4.04
CA GLY A 224 11.09 -2.55 -3.15
C GLY A 224 10.22 -1.67 -2.27
N GLY A 225 9.28 -2.29 -1.56
CA GLY A 225 8.36 -1.61 -0.65
C GLY A 225 9.02 -1.07 0.63
N TRP A 226 8.14 -0.83 1.62
CA TRP A 226 8.48 -0.29 2.93
C TRP A 226 7.71 -1.06 4.01
N ALA A 227 8.34 -1.33 5.14
CA ALA A 227 7.70 -1.99 6.27
C ALA A 227 7.57 -1.02 7.44
N VAL A 228 6.35 -0.51 7.66
CA VAL A 228 6.07 0.47 8.73
C VAL A 228 6.46 -0.04 10.13
N ASP A 229 6.55 -1.37 10.32
CA ASP A 229 7.00 -1.93 11.61
C ASP A 229 8.43 -1.48 11.98
N GLY A 230 9.33 -1.36 10.99
CA GLY A 230 10.68 -0.84 11.23
C GLY A 230 10.69 0.63 11.64
N PHE A 231 9.78 1.44 11.08
CA PHE A 231 9.61 2.85 11.50
C PHE A 231 9.13 2.95 12.94
N LEU A 232 8.12 2.15 13.31
CA LEU A 232 7.54 2.15 14.66
C LEU A 232 8.52 1.68 15.74
N VAL A 233 9.58 0.96 15.37
CA VAL A 233 10.61 0.52 16.31
C VAL A 233 11.76 1.52 16.35
N VAL A 234 12.32 1.88 15.20
CA VAL A 234 13.54 2.69 15.14
C VAL A 234 13.29 4.14 15.55
N ALA A 235 12.21 4.77 15.08
CA ALA A 235 11.95 6.18 15.38
C ALA A 235 11.86 6.47 16.89
N PRO A 236 11.02 5.77 17.69
CA PRO A 236 10.92 6.08 19.11
C PRO A 236 12.16 5.70 19.92
N LEU A 237 12.90 4.65 19.54
CA LEU A 237 14.17 4.31 20.20
C LEU A 237 15.24 5.38 19.96
N VAL A 238 15.35 5.86 18.72
CA VAL A 238 16.30 6.94 18.37
C VAL A 238 15.88 8.25 19.05
N ALA A 239 14.59 8.57 19.06
CA ALA A 239 14.09 9.74 19.78
C ALA A 239 14.44 9.66 21.27
N ALA A 240 14.10 8.56 21.95
CA ALA A 240 14.38 8.40 23.38
C ALA A 240 15.89 8.45 23.69
N ALA A 241 16.73 7.82 22.86
CA ALA A 241 18.18 7.85 23.03
C ALA A 241 18.77 9.26 22.85
N LEU A 242 18.32 10.02 21.85
CA LEU A 242 18.78 11.40 21.62
C LEU A 242 18.31 12.33 22.73
N LEU A 243 17.05 12.25 23.13
CA LEU A 243 16.51 13.04 24.23
C LEU A 243 17.27 12.78 25.53
N TYR A 244 17.57 11.51 25.83
CA TYR A 244 18.38 11.14 26.98
C TYR A 244 19.82 11.67 26.86
N ALA A 245 20.45 11.52 25.70
CA ALA A 245 21.83 11.97 25.47
C ALA A 245 22.00 13.50 25.45
N TRP A 246 20.92 14.25 25.25
CA TRP A 246 20.89 15.71 25.27
C TRP A 246 20.35 16.27 26.59
N ASP A 247 20.23 15.44 27.64
CA ASP A 247 19.71 15.82 28.95
C ASP A 247 18.32 16.48 28.90
N LEU A 248 17.50 16.08 27.92
CA LEU A 248 16.11 16.53 27.79
C LEU A 248 15.16 15.59 28.55
N PRO A 249 14.04 16.10 29.09
CA PRO A 249 13.05 15.27 29.79
C PRO A 249 12.31 14.37 28.78
N VAL A 250 12.77 13.11 28.67
CA VAL A 250 12.32 12.13 27.67
C VAL A 250 10.81 11.96 27.72
N GLY A 251 10.25 11.75 28.92
CA GLY A 251 8.82 11.52 29.11
C GLY A 251 7.97 12.71 28.67
N VAL A 252 8.35 13.93 29.08
CA VAL A 252 7.63 15.16 28.74
C VAL A 252 7.63 15.43 27.24
N VAL A 253 8.79 15.27 26.59
CA VAL A 253 8.91 15.50 25.15
C VAL A 253 8.15 14.44 24.34
N LEU A 254 8.23 13.16 24.73
CA LEU A 254 7.51 12.09 24.05
C LEU A 254 5.99 12.21 24.23
N ASP A 255 5.52 12.61 25.41
CA ASP A 255 4.11 12.91 25.64
C ASP A 255 3.63 14.07 24.77
N ALA A 256 4.43 15.14 24.64
CA ALA A 256 4.12 16.24 23.73
C ALA A 256 4.09 15.82 22.26
N THR A 257 4.83 14.78 21.89
CA THR A 257 4.93 14.25 20.52
C THR A 257 3.77 13.31 20.18
N ALA A 258 3.22 12.58 21.16
CA ALA A 258 2.22 11.53 20.95
C ALA A 258 0.98 11.99 20.13
N PRO A 259 0.32 13.13 20.44
CA PRO A 259 -0.85 13.57 19.68
C PRO A 259 -0.53 13.77 18.19
N GLY A 260 0.62 14.40 17.91
CA GLY A 260 1.08 14.69 16.56
C GLY A 260 1.30 13.42 15.75
N ILE A 261 1.96 12.42 16.33
CA ILE A 261 2.19 11.11 15.69
C ILE A 261 0.86 10.47 15.29
N PHE A 262 -0.13 10.45 16.18
CA PHE A 262 -1.38 9.75 15.91
C PHE A 262 -2.29 10.49 14.94
N PHE A 263 -2.23 11.83 14.88
CA PHE A 263 -2.82 12.58 13.76
C PHE A 263 -2.12 12.31 12.43
N ALA A 264 -0.79 12.19 12.42
CA ALA A 264 -0.06 11.78 11.23
C ALA A 264 -0.45 10.36 10.77
N VAL A 265 -0.67 9.43 11.71
CA VAL A 265 -1.21 8.09 11.43
C VAL A 265 -2.60 8.19 10.81
N ALA A 266 -3.50 9.00 11.38
CA ALA A 266 -4.85 9.19 10.84
C ALA A 266 -4.81 9.67 9.38
N LEU A 267 -4.07 10.76 9.10
CA LEU A 267 -3.93 11.31 7.75
C LEU A 267 -3.25 10.32 6.78
N GLY A 268 -2.16 9.70 7.22
CA GLY A 268 -1.39 8.74 6.41
C GLY A 268 -2.23 7.53 6.01
N ARG A 269 -3.14 7.05 6.87
CA ARG A 269 -4.01 5.91 6.58
C ARG A 269 -5.15 6.22 5.63
N VAL A 270 -5.67 7.44 5.64
CA VAL A 270 -6.54 7.93 4.56
C VAL A 270 -5.78 7.94 3.24
N GLY A 271 -4.52 8.41 3.26
CA GLY A 271 -3.64 8.34 2.09
C GLY A 271 -3.43 6.91 1.59
N CYS A 272 -3.18 5.96 2.48
CA CYS A 272 -3.08 4.53 2.13
C CYS A 272 -4.34 4.00 1.44
N PHE A 273 -5.52 4.37 1.96
CA PHE A 273 -6.81 3.95 1.44
C PHE A 273 -7.03 4.43 0.00
N VAL A 274 -6.81 5.72 -0.27
CA VAL A 274 -6.99 6.32 -1.60
C VAL A 274 -5.84 5.99 -2.56
N THR A 275 -4.69 5.53 -2.05
CA THR A 275 -3.56 5.09 -2.88
C THR A 275 -3.63 3.59 -3.21
N GLY A 276 -4.53 2.87 -2.53
CA GLY A 276 -4.68 1.43 -2.66
C GLY A 276 -3.50 0.62 -2.10
N CYS A 277 -2.88 1.06 -1.01
CA CYS A 277 -1.91 0.24 -0.29
C CYS A 277 -2.52 -0.30 1.02
N CYS A 278 -2.01 -1.45 1.49
CA CYS A 278 -2.50 -2.12 2.70
C CYS A 278 -4.01 -2.46 2.68
N ALA A 279 -4.55 -2.84 1.51
CA ALA A 279 -5.96 -3.12 1.34
C ALA A 279 -6.47 -4.27 2.21
N GLY A 280 -7.70 -4.14 2.70
CA GLY A 280 -8.41 -5.20 3.38
C GLY A 280 -8.85 -6.34 2.45
N GLN A 281 -9.26 -7.46 3.04
CA GLN A 281 -9.83 -8.59 2.32
C GLN A 281 -11.15 -8.21 1.65
N CYS A 282 -11.45 -8.85 0.52
CA CYS A 282 -12.75 -8.76 -0.13
C CYS A 282 -13.85 -9.25 0.82
N THR A 283 -14.98 -8.55 0.86
CA THR A 283 -16.09 -8.89 1.75
C THR A 283 -17.44 -8.50 1.17
N ALA A 284 -18.42 -9.39 1.31
CA ALA A 284 -19.82 -9.10 1.01
C ALA A 284 -20.54 -8.33 2.15
N SER A 285 -19.86 -8.08 3.27
CA SER A 285 -20.43 -7.38 4.43
C SER A 285 -20.93 -5.98 4.07
N ARG A 286 -22.05 -5.56 4.68
CA ARG A 286 -22.61 -4.21 4.52
C ARG A 286 -21.65 -3.08 4.92
N TRP A 287 -20.67 -3.39 5.76
CA TRP A 287 -19.62 -2.47 6.22
C TRP A 287 -18.42 -2.39 5.27
N GLY A 288 -18.39 -3.23 4.23
CA GLY A 288 -17.34 -3.18 3.23
C GLY A 288 -17.47 -1.92 2.37
N ILE A 289 -16.32 -1.30 2.07
CA ILE A 289 -16.23 -0.11 1.21
C ILE A 289 -15.45 -0.51 -0.04
N TRP A 290 -15.89 0.00 -1.19
CA TRP A 290 -15.18 -0.22 -2.44
C TRP A 290 -13.80 0.45 -2.38
N SER A 291 -12.74 -0.33 -2.57
CA SER A 291 -11.36 0.16 -2.62
C SER A 291 -10.50 -0.75 -3.50
N SER A 292 -9.40 -0.19 -3.99
CA SER A 292 -8.46 -0.87 -4.89
C SER A 292 -7.15 -1.17 -4.17
N ASP A 293 -6.49 -2.26 -4.54
CA ASP A 293 -5.08 -2.52 -4.19
C ASP A 293 -4.12 -2.14 -5.35
N ARG A 294 -4.59 -1.23 -6.22
CA ARG A 294 -4.02 -0.82 -7.52
C ARG A 294 -4.17 -1.84 -8.63
N ARG A 295 -4.27 -3.14 -8.33
CA ARG A 295 -4.49 -4.20 -9.33
C ARG A 295 -5.95 -4.62 -9.37
N VAL A 296 -6.54 -4.92 -8.23
CA VAL A 296 -7.90 -5.41 -8.05
C VAL A 296 -8.70 -4.45 -7.17
N GLY A 297 -9.75 -3.91 -7.74
CA GLY A 297 -10.73 -3.09 -7.04
C GLY A 297 -11.98 -3.90 -6.70
N ALA A 298 -12.39 -3.89 -5.45
CA ALA A 298 -13.56 -4.63 -4.97
C ALA A 298 -14.10 -4.02 -3.68
N ARG A 299 -15.26 -4.51 -3.23
CA ARG A 299 -15.73 -4.22 -1.88
C ARG A 299 -14.86 -4.94 -0.85
N ARG A 300 -14.19 -4.17 0.01
CA ARG A 300 -13.20 -4.67 0.98
C ARG A 300 -13.51 -4.21 2.39
N ILE A 301 -13.00 -4.95 3.37
CA ILE A 301 -12.99 -4.51 4.77
C ILE A 301 -12.16 -3.21 4.84
N PRO A 302 -12.71 -2.10 5.36
CA PRO A 302 -12.03 -0.81 5.34
C PRO A 302 -10.96 -0.70 6.45
N ALA A 303 -10.04 -1.66 6.50
CA ALA A 303 -9.01 -1.76 7.55
C ALA A 303 -8.17 -0.48 7.67
N GLN A 304 -7.88 0.20 6.54
CA GLN A 304 -7.15 1.46 6.57
C GLN A 304 -7.95 2.59 7.24
N LEU A 305 -9.27 2.67 7.00
CA LEU A 305 -10.11 3.70 7.63
C LEU A 305 -10.35 3.40 9.11
N ILE A 306 -10.43 2.12 9.49
CA ILE A 306 -10.48 1.72 10.90
C ILE A 306 -9.16 2.12 11.60
N GLU A 307 -8.01 1.85 10.98
CA GLU A 307 -6.71 2.28 11.50
C GLU A 307 -6.59 3.80 11.58
N SER A 308 -7.14 4.52 10.59
CA SER A 308 -7.22 5.98 10.59
C SER A 308 -8.07 6.52 11.74
N GLY A 309 -9.25 5.93 11.96
CA GLY A 309 -10.15 6.33 13.04
C GLY A 309 -9.53 6.05 14.41
N ALA A 310 -8.87 4.92 14.58
CA ALA A 310 -8.11 4.60 15.79
C ALA A 310 -6.99 5.63 16.04
N GLY A 311 -6.20 5.97 15.01
CA GLY A 311 -5.18 7.02 15.11
C GLY A 311 -5.79 8.37 15.50
N LEU A 312 -6.92 8.76 14.91
CA LEU A 312 -7.59 10.02 15.24
C LEU A 312 -8.05 10.04 16.70
N VAL A 313 -8.70 8.98 17.17
CA VAL A 313 -9.19 8.88 18.56
C VAL A 313 -8.02 8.91 19.54
N ILE A 314 -6.95 8.14 19.28
CA ILE A 314 -5.75 8.14 20.12
C ILE A 314 -5.13 9.55 20.13
N GLY A 315 -5.01 10.22 18.98
CA GLY A 315 -4.48 11.58 18.88
C GLY A 315 -5.29 12.60 19.67
N ILE A 316 -6.62 12.57 19.59
CA ILE A 316 -7.52 13.46 20.35
C ILE A 316 -7.38 13.19 21.85
N VAL A 317 -7.42 11.93 22.27
CA VAL A 317 -7.31 11.55 23.69
C VAL A 317 -5.95 11.94 24.24
N SER A 318 -4.86 11.63 23.53
CA SER A 318 -3.51 12.04 23.91
C SER A 318 -3.40 13.56 24.03
N LEU A 319 -3.95 14.31 23.07
CA LEU A 319 -3.93 15.77 23.13
C LEU A 319 -4.65 16.29 24.37
N ALA A 320 -5.85 15.77 24.63
CA ALA A 320 -6.64 16.17 25.79
C ALA A 320 -5.91 15.86 27.12
N LEU A 321 -5.35 14.66 27.26
CA LEU A 321 -4.60 14.26 28.46
C LEU A 321 -3.37 15.13 28.69
N VAL A 322 -2.64 15.45 27.61
CA VAL A 322 -1.44 16.28 27.66
C VAL A 322 -1.79 17.73 28.00
N LEU A 323 -2.82 18.32 27.38
CA LEU A 323 -3.21 19.71 27.66
C LEU A 323 -3.83 19.87 29.06
N ALA A 324 -4.55 18.86 29.55
CA ALA A 324 -5.14 18.88 30.89
C ALA A 324 -4.12 18.56 32.00
N ALA A 325 -2.88 18.22 31.66
CA ALA A 325 -1.88 17.68 32.60
C ALA A 325 -2.47 16.54 33.47
N ALA A 326 -3.32 15.69 32.87
CA ALA A 326 -4.15 14.74 33.60
C ALA A 326 -3.40 13.49 34.05
N VAL A 327 -2.23 13.20 33.46
CA VAL A 327 -1.40 12.05 33.78
C VAL A 327 -0.20 12.53 34.59
N PRO A 328 -0.02 12.07 35.84
CA PRO A 328 1.06 12.54 36.72
C PRO A 328 2.42 11.89 36.41
N LEU A 329 2.46 10.96 35.45
CA LEU A 329 3.66 10.22 35.05
C LEU A 329 4.15 10.71 33.69
N ASP A 330 5.34 11.30 33.66
CA ASP A 330 5.98 11.75 32.43
C ASP A 330 6.24 10.56 31.48
N GLY A 331 5.78 10.67 30.23
CA GLY A 331 5.87 9.61 29.22
C GLY A 331 4.69 8.62 29.27
N GLY A 332 3.80 8.76 30.24
CA GLY A 332 2.65 7.87 30.40
C GLY A 332 1.67 7.96 29.23
N VAL A 333 1.46 9.16 28.68
CA VAL A 333 0.56 9.34 27.53
C VAL A 333 1.12 8.66 26.29
N PHE A 334 2.40 8.86 26.00
CA PHE A 334 3.08 8.25 24.86
C PHE A 334 3.05 6.73 24.95
N VAL A 335 3.43 6.16 26.11
CA VAL A 335 3.49 4.71 26.32
C VAL A 335 2.11 4.07 26.10
N VAL A 336 1.06 4.62 26.72
CA VAL A 336 -0.30 4.07 26.60
C VAL A 336 -0.82 4.21 25.17
N ALA A 337 -0.63 5.38 24.55
CA ALA A 337 -1.08 5.64 23.19
C ALA A 337 -0.38 4.73 22.17
N PHE A 338 0.94 4.54 22.31
CA PHE A 338 1.75 3.66 21.48
C PHE A 338 1.37 2.19 21.65
N ALA A 339 1.20 1.72 22.89
CA ALA A 339 0.75 0.36 23.17
C ALA A 339 -0.65 0.10 22.59
N ALA A 340 -1.60 1.03 22.78
CA ALA A 340 -2.94 0.92 22.23
C ALA A 340 -2.92 0.82 20.69
N TYR A 341 -2.17 1.69 20.03
CA TYR A 341 -2.01 1.64 18.57
C TYR A 341 -1.34 0.34 18.10
N ALA A 342 -0.31 -0.13 18.80
CA ALA A 342 0.35 -1.40 18.47
C ALA A 342 -0.63 -2.57 18.52
N VAL A 343 -1.46 -2.66 19.56
CA VAL A 343 -2.50 -3.71 19.69
C VAL A 343 -3.50 -3.62 18.53
N ILE A 344 -4.06 -2.43 18.26
CA ILE A 344 -5.02 -2.22 17.17
C ILE A 344 -4.42 -2.64 15.83
N ARG A 345 -3.17 -2.24 15.58
CA ARG A 345 -2.43 -2.61 14.37
C ARG A 345 -2.30 -4.14 14.25
N GLN A 346 -1.94 -4.85 15.32
CA GLN A 346 -1.84 -6.32 15.31
C GLN A 346 -3.17 -6.99 14.97
N LEU A 347 -4.29 -6.46 15.45
CA LEU A 347 -5.63 -6.95 15.11
C LEU A 347 -5.95 -6.70 13.63
N LEU A 348 -5.68 -5.49 13.13
CA LEU A 348 -5.98 -5.10 11.75
C LEU A 348 -5.12 -5.84 10.72
N LEU A 349 -3.90 -6.25 11.06
CA LEU A 349 -3.05 -7.07 10.18
C LEU A 349 -3.73 -8.39 9.78
N ARG A 350 -4.63 -8.93 10.61
CA ARG A 350 -5.39 -10.16 10.29
C ARG A 350 -6.46 -9.96 9.22
N LEU A 351 -6.90 -8.71 9.02
CA LEU A 351 -7.97 -8.33 8.10
C LEU A 351 -7.43 -7.88 6.72
N ARG A 352 -6.11 -7.80 6.54
CA ARG A 352 -5.48 -7.39 5.26
C ARG A 352 -5.52 -8.50 4.21
N ALA A 353 -5.58 -8.09 2.94
CA ALA A 353 -5.63 -8.98 1.77
C ALA A 353 -4.33 -9.78 1.59
N GLU A 354 -3.18 -9.10 1.70
CA GLU A 354 -1.88 -9.72 1.88
C GLU A 354 -1.81 -10.30 3.29
N ARG A 355 -2.41 -11.47 3.49
CA ARG A 355 -2.16 -12.23 4.71
C ARG A 355 -0.67 -12.52 4.73
N ARG A 356 0.08 -11.98 5.71
CA ARG A 356 1.45 -12.44 5.95
C ARG A 356 1.37 -13.96 6.12
N LYS A 357 1.88 -14.71 5.14
CA LYS A 357 1.88 -16.19 5.16
C LYS A 357 2.67 -16.74 6.36
N SER A 358 3.48 -15.91 7.01
CA SER A 358 4.34 -16.33 8.12
C SER A 358 3.75 -16.03 9.50
N TYR A 359 3.34 -17.10 10.18
CA TYR A 359 2.97 -17.17 11.61
C TYR A 359 4.03 -16.59 12.57
N ARG A 360 5.28 -16.37 12.11
CA ARG A 360 6.38 -15.82 12.90
C ARG A 360 6.47 -14.29 12.89
N THR A 361 5.87 -13.61 11.93
CA THR A 361 6.07 -12.15 11.76
C THR A 361 5.21 -11.29 12.69
N LEU A 362 4.02 -11.76 13.06
CA LEU A 362 3.14 -11.12 14.06
C LEU A 362 3.80 -11.03 15.46
N PRO A 363 4.33 -12.13 16.04
CA PRO A 363 4.95 -12.06 17.36
C PRO A 363 6.20 -11.18 17.39
N ILE A 364 7.01 -11.13 16.31
CA ILE A 364 8.20 -10.26 16.24
C ILE A 364 7.80 -8.78 16.36
N THR A 365 6.75 -8.35 15.65
CA THR A 365 6.30 -6.96 15.72
C THR A 365 5.70 -6.58 17.07
N ALA A 366 5.02 -7.52 17.73
CA ALA A 366 4.50 -7.31 19.08
C ALA A 366 5.62 -7.21 20.12
N VAL A 367 6.62 -8.10 20.06
CA VAL A 367 7.80 -8.06 20.93
C VAL A 367 8.57 -6.75 20.73
N ALA A 368 8.80 -6.35 19.49
CA ALA A 368 9.52 -5.11 19.20
C ALA A 368 8.78 -3.87 19.73
N ALA A 369 7.45 -3.83 19.60
CA ALA A 369 6.64 -2.77 20.21
C ALA A 369 6.71 -2.80 21.76
N GLY A 370 6.73 -3.99 22.37
CA GLY A 370 6.93 -4.14 23.81
C GLY A 370 8.29 -3.64 24.29
N VAL A 371 9.36 -3.88 23.52
CA VAL A 371 10.70 -3.35 23.81
C VAL A 371 10.71 -1.82 23.77
N VAL A 372 10.07 -1.21 22.77
CA VAL A 372 9.93 0.26 22.70
C VAL A 372 9.26 0.80 23.96
N VAL A 373 8.13 0.22 24.34
CA VAL A 373 7.38 0.61 25.54
C VAL A 373 8.25 0.48 26.80
N ALA A 374 8.96 -0.64 26.96
CA ALA A 374 9.82 -0.87 28.12
C ALA A 374 11.00 0.11 28.20
N VAL A 375 11.68 0.37 27.08
CA VAL A 375 12.81 1.30 27.02
C VAL A 375 12.36 2.73 27.33
N VAL A 376 11.28 3.19 26.71
CA VAL A 376 10.75 4.54 26.96
C VAL A 376 10.31 4.70 28.41
N ALA A 377 9.57 3.72 28.94
CA ALA A 377 9.15 3.76 30.35
C ALA A 377 10.34 3.76 31.32
N ALA A 378 11.37 2.97 31.05
CA ALA A 378 12.57 2.91 31.89
C ALA A 378 13.35 4.24 31.87
N LEU A 379 13.55 4.84 30.69
CA LEU A 379 14.25 6.13 30.57
C LEU A 379 13.47 7.27 31.23
N SER A 380 12.14 7.30 31.06
CA SER A 380 11.30 8.27 31.77
C SER A 380 11.38 8.09 33.29
N ALA A 381 11.30 6.84 33.78
CA ALA A 381 11.38 6.54 35.21
C ALA A 381 12.73 6.96 35.82
N LEU A 382 13.83 6.72 35.10
CA LEU A 382 15.19 7.10 35.52
C LEU A 382 15.39 8.61 35.65
N GLN A 383 14.67 9.44 34.88
CA GLN A 383 14.74 10.90 34.97
C GLN A 383 13.78 11.49 36.00
N SER A 384 12.73 10.74 36.37
CA SER A 384 11.75 11.14 37.39
C SER A 384 12.14 10.75 38.82
N ALA A 385 13.17 9.90 38.97
CA ALA A 385 13.75 9.47 40.24
C ALA A 385 14.96 10.32 40.59
#